data_AF-A0A920B2Y6-F1
#
_entry.id   AF-A0A920B2Y6-F1
#
_cell.length_a   1.000
_cell.length_b   1.000
_cell.length_c   1.000
_cell.angle_alpha   90.00
_cell.angle_beta   90.00
_cell.angle_gamma   90.00
#
_symmetry.space_group_name_H-M   'P 1'
#
loop_
_entity.id
_entity.type
_entity.pdbx_description
1 polymer ?
#
loop_
_entity_poly.entity_id
_entity_poly.type
_entity_poly.pdbx_seq_one_letter_code
_entity_poly.pdbx_strand_id
1 'polypeptide(L)' 'MFKKKIGGAGLDVFEHEPEITQKLLESDNVILLPHISSATIESRIAMGERVIKNIISFANGKTPPDIIKKLYYD' A
#
# COMPACT_ATOMS: atom_id res chain seq x y z
N MET A 1 25.63 11.83 -8.34
CA MET A 1 25.75 11.47 -6.92
C MET A 1 24.60 12.11 -6.15
N PHE A 2 23.80 11.36 -5.39
CA PHE A 2 22.79 11.97 -4.50
C PHE A 2 23.50 12.88 -3.49
N LYS A 3 22.98 14.09 -3.26
CA LYS A 3 23.41 14.89 -2.11
C LYS A 3 22.99 14.12 -0.85
N LYS A 4 23.94 13.64 -0.05
CA LYS A 4 23.70 12.93 1.22
C LYS A 4 23.12 13.89 2.27
N LYS A 5 21.86 14.31 2.07
CA LYS A 5 21.11 15.18 3.00
C LYS A 5 20.51 14.40 4.17
N ILE A 6 20.29 13.10 3.99
CA ILE A 6 19.80 12.16 5.00
C ILE A 6 20.74 10.95 5.10
N GLY A 7 20.74 10.27 6.25
CA GLY A 7 21.58 9.09 6.49
C GLY A 7 21.18 7.87 5.65
N GLY A 8 19.89 7.69 5.38
CA GLY A 8 19.33 6.57 4.60
C GLY A 8 17.81 6.60 4.56
N ALA A 9 17.19 5.63 3.89
CA ALA A 9 15.73 5.49 3.79
C ALA A 9 15.31 4.00 3.72
N GLY A 10 14.11 3.70 4.19
CA GLY A 10 13.42 2.42 3.96
C GLY A 10 12.14 2.68 3.18
N LEU A 11 11.96 2.05 2.03
CA LEU A 11 10.83 2.28 1.13
C LEU A 11 10.11 0.97 0.84
N ASP A 12 8.79 0.95 1.04
CA ASP A 12 7.91 -0.17 0.63
C ASP A 12 7.07 0.17 -0.60
N VAL A 13 6.98 1.44 -0.99
CA VAL A 13 6.18 1.90 -2.13
C VAL A 13 7.01 2.72 -3.12
N PHE A 14 6.61 2.68 -4.38
CA PHE A 14 7.25 3.41 -5.48
C PHE A 14 6.21 4.19 -6.31
N GLU A 15 6.67 5.25 -6.98
CA GLU A 15 5.79 6.11 -7.78
C GLU A 15 5.21 5.38 -9.00
N HIS A 16 5.98 4.48 -9.62
CA HIS A 16 5.64 3.79 -10.87
C HIS A 16 5.74 2.27 -10.71
N GLU A 17 5.08 1.69 -9.70
CA GLU A 17 5.16 0.25 -9.44
C GLU A 17 4.76 -0.61 -10.66
N PRO A 18 5.52 -1.69 -10.98
CA PRO A 18 6.62 -2.26 -10.20
C PRO A 18 8.00 -1.66 -10.49
N GLU A 19 8.10 -0.64 -11.34
CA GLU A 19 9.37 -0.02 -11.73
C GLU A 19 9.97 0.75 -10.56
N ILE A 20 11.26 0.51 -10.33
CA ILE A 20 12.04 1.20 -9.30
C ILE A 20 13.07 2.07 -10.00
N THR A 21 13.22 3.31 -9.55
CA THR A 21 14.27 4.20 -10.04
C THR A 21 15.64 3.54 -9.85
N GLN A 22 16.40 3.33 -10.93
CA GLN A 22 17.68 2.63 -10.93
C GLN A 22 18.66 3.11 -9.83
N LYS A 23 18.70 4.43 -9.58
CA LYS A 23 19.58 5.01 -8.55
C LYS A 23 19.20 4.61 -7.12
N LEU A 24 17.96 4.19 -6.85
CA LEU A 24 17.56 3.65 -5.56
C LEU A 24 18.04 2.20 -5.40
N LEU A 25 18.00 1.40 -6.47
CA LEU A 25 18.51 0.03 -6.49
C LEU A 25 20.02 -0.02 -6.26
N GLU A 26 20.76 0.96 -6.79
CA GLU A 26 22.22 1.08 -6.65
C GLU A 26 22.67 1.74 -5.33
N SER A 27 21.73 2.10 -4.45
CA SER A 27 22.05 2.91 -3.26
C SER A 27 22.42 2.04 -2.06
N ASP A 28 23.64 2.19 -1.55
CA ASP A 28 24.13 1.43 -0.37
C ASP A 28 23.41 1.76 0.95
N ASN A 29 22.67 2.87 1.02
CA ASN A 29 22.03 3.36 2.24
C ASN A 29 20.49 3.35 2.17
N VAL A 30 19.92 2.55 1.27
CA VAL A 30 18.47 2.40 1.12
C VAL A 30 18.08 0.94 1.22
N ILE A 31 17.01 0.65 1.95
CA ILE A 31 16.37 -0.67 1.99
C ILE A 31 15.04 -0.58 1.25
N LEU A 32 14.80 -1.52 0.35
CA LEU A 32 13.63 -1.54 -0.53
C LEU A 32 12.84 -2.83 -0.29
N LEU A 33 11.51 -2.68 -0.19
CA LEU A 33 10.57 -3.78 -0.12
C LEU A 33 9.54 -3.65 -1.26
N PRO A 34 9.06 -4.77 -1.84
CA PRO A 34 8.17 -4.73 -2.99
C PRO A 34 6.68 -4.62 -2.59
N HIS A 35 6.31 -3.56 -1.88
CA HIS A 35 4.94 -3.26 -1.45
C HIS A 35 4.29 -4.41 -0.65
N ILE A 36 4.97 -4.83 0.40
CA ILE A 36 4.57 -5.97 1.23
C ILE A 36 4.15 -5.59 2.65
N SER A 37 3.94 -4.32 2.96
CA SER A 37 3.53 -3.87 4.30
C SER A 37 2.33 -4.64 4.88
N SER A 38 1.33 -4.97 4.05
CA SER A 38 0.14 -5.71 4.49
C SER A 38 0.18 -7.21 4.19
N ALA A 39 1.33 -7.75 3.77
CA ALA A 39 1.45 -9.08 3.19
C ALA A 39 1.64 -10.21 4.23
N THR A 40 1.10 -10.07 5.44
CA THR A 40 1.01 -11.18 6.40
C THR A 40 -0.23 -12.03 6.12
N ILE A 41 -0.20 -13.30 6.55
CA ILE A 41 -1.35 -14.22 6.39
C ILE A 41 -2.58 -13.64 7.11
N GLU A 42 -2.38 -13.19 8.33
CA GLU A 42 -3.42 -12.65 9.21
C GLU A 42 -4.04 -11.38 8.61
N SER A 43 -3.23 -10.44 8.13
CA SER A 43 -3.74 -9.22 7.50
C SER A 43 -4.48 -9.52 6.21
N ARG A 44 -3.97 -10.42 5.36
CA ARG A 44 -4.61 -10.80 4.10
C ARG A 44 -5.97 -11.48 4.33
N ILE A 45 -6.08 -12.36 5.33
CA ILE A 45 -7.33 -13.01 5.72
C ILE A 45 -8.33 -11.96 6.23
N ALA A 46 -7.94 -11.13 7.19
CA ALA A 46 -8.82 -10.11 7.76
C ALA A 46 -9.31 -9.10 6.72
N MET A 47 -8.46 -8.69 5.78
CA MET A 47 -8.85 -7.84 4.65
C MET A 47 -9.84 -8.55 3.72
N GLY A 48 -9.61 -9.83 3.41
CA GLY A 48 -10.53 -10.64 2.61
C GLY A 48 -11.92 -10.76 3.25
N GLU A 49 -11.97 -11.04 4.55
CA GLU A 49 -13.22 -11.08 5.32
C GLU A 49 -13.94 -9.73 5.31
N ARG A 50 -13.19 -8.63 5.43
CA ARG A 50 -13.73 -7.27 5.36
C ARG A 50 -14.36 -6.98 3.99
N VAL A 51 -13.73 -7.40 2.89
CA VAL A 51 -14.30 -7.29 1.53
C VAL A 51 -15.62 -8.07 1.43
N ILE A 52 -15.62 -9.33 1.86
CA ILE A 52 -16.81 -10.20 1.83
C ILE A 52 -17.97 -9.56 2.63
N LYS A 53 -17.69 -9.01 3.81
CA LYS A 53 -18.68 -8.32 4.63
C LYS A 53 -19.31 -7.13 3.93
N ASN A 54 -18.53 -6.33 3.21
CA ASN A 54 -19.06 -5.20 2.43
C ASN A 54 -19.98 -5.66 1.29
N ILE A 55 -19.57 -6.71 0.55
CA ILE A 55 -20.36 -7.29 -0.53
C ILE A 55 -21.70 -7.82 0.00
N ILE A 56 -21.68 -8.59 1.10
CA ILE A 56 -22.90 -9.15 1.71
C ILE A 56 -23.82 -8.05 2.22
N SER A 57 -23.30 -7.00 2.87
CA SER A 57 -24.12 -5.86 3.30
C SER A 57 -24.82 -5.20 2.11
N PHE A 58 -24.08 -4.91 1.04
CA PHE A 58 -24.62 -4.31 -0.17
C PHE A 58 -25.71 -5.18 -0.82
N ALA A 59 -25.43 -6.47 -1.02
CA ALA A 59 -26.35 -7.42 -1.65
C ALA A 59 -27.67 -7.56 -0.87
N ASN A 60 -27.65 -7.32 0.45
CA ASN A 60 -28.83 -7.32 1.31
C ASN A 60 -29.53 -5.95 1.40
N GLY A 61 -29.20 -4.99 0.54
CA GLY A 61 -29.77 -3.64 0.55
C GLY A 61 -29.35 -2.81 1.77
N LYS A 62 -28.30 -3.22 2.50
CA LYS A 62 -27.75 -2.48 3.64
C LYS A 62 -26.56 -1.64 3.18
N THR A 63 -26.32 -0.55 3.89
CA THR A 63 -25.11 0.27 3.73
C THR A 63 -23.86 -0.56 4.04
N PRO A 64 -22.88 -0.69 3.12
CA PRO A 64 -21.60 -1.33 3.41
C PRO A 64 -20.88 -0.62 4.57
N PRO A 65 -20.21 -1.37 5.48
CA PRO A 65 -19.54 -0.77 6.63
C PRO A 65 -18.35 0.13 6.25
N ASP A 66 -17.70 -0.09 5.10
CA ASP A 66 -16.48 0.61 4.70
C ASP A 66 -16.70 1.53 3.48
N ILE A 67 -17.78 2.32 3.52
CA ILE A 67 -17.98 3.37 2.52
C ILE A 67 -16.89 4.44 2.66
N ILE A 68 -16.16 4.67 1.57
CA ILE A 68 -15.28 5.82 1.44
C ILE A 68 -16.13 7.07 1.30
N LYS A 69 -16.04 7.98 2.27
CA LYS A 69 -16.66 9.31 2.17
C LYS A 69 -15.94 10.07 1.05
N LYS A 70 -16.73 10.63 0.12
CA LYS A 70 -16.34 11.35 -1.11
C LYS A 70 -14.84 11.72 -1.15
N LEU A 71 -14.12 11.09 -2.07
CA LEU A 71 -12.75 11.45 -2.40
C LEU A 71 -12.74 12.93 -2.84
N TYR A 72 -12.05 13.79 -2.10
CA TYR A 72 -11.74 15.14 -2.54
C TYR A 72 -10.74 15.03 -3.70
N TYR A 73 -11.26 15.06 -4.92
CA TYR A 73 -10.51 15.46 -6.10
C TYR A 73 -11.30 16.64 -6.70
N ASP A 74 -10.95 17.84 -6.25
CA ASP A 74 -11.12 19.07 -7.02
C ASP A 74 -9.81 19.32 -7.79
#